data_AF-A0A401R627-F1
#
_entry.id   AF-A0A401R627-F1
#
_cell.length_a   1.000
_cell.length_b   1.000
_cell.length_c   1.000
_cell.angle_alpha   90.00
_cell.angle_beta   90.00
_cell.angle_gamma   90.00
#
_symmetry.space_group_name_H-M   'P 1'
#
loop_
_entity.id
_entity.type
_entity.pdbx_description
1 polymer ?
#
loop_
_entity_poly.entity_id
_entity_poly.type
_entity_poly.pdbx_seq_one_letter_code
_entity_poly.pdbx_strand_id
1 'polypeptide(L)'
;MARTLRVFDTDPNARPKVFTSDYVGRFRAGQQLNGRPVALKAWRITTGDPEVSKTVAALYGGTPEPWETSKEDCVEVLTDTDTVKVIVDGPDAVTFRMALYGMTGKPIHACDGVEFTDPEDPRYGQPCGCPTTLQERKAAAKAGHGPKPDQRMDFRLADAPELGRFRLMTGSWDFMKSLETLWRELEVVGGPALCSLGLELVEFTTKAGVDVAYRKPVLTVHGPASTEAGPAVPSLSKVTADSAPF
;
A
#
# COMPACT_ATOMS: atom_id res chain seq x y z
N MET A 1 2.01 -34.06 31.32
CA MET A 1 2.69 -32.75 31.41
C MET A 1 3.32 -32.47 30.06
N ALA A 2 2.90 -31.40 29.37
CA ALA A 2 3.45 -31.05 28.06
C ALA A 2 4.92 -30.64 28.22
N ARG A 3 5.82 -31.22 27.43
CA ARG A 3 7.23 -30.83 27.39
C ARG A 3 7.35 -29.46 26.74
N THR A 4 7.76 -28.44 27.50
CA THR A 4 8.10 -27.13 26.96
C THR A 4 9.44 -27.20 26.22
N LEU A 5 9.47 -26.70 24.98
CA LEU A 5 10.69 -26.63 24.16
C LEU A 5 11.60 -25.50 24.69
N ARG A 6 12.65 -25.88 25.44
CA ARG A 6 13.58 -24.93 26.11
C ARG A 6 14.80 -24.53 25.29
N VAL A 7 14.92 -25.04 24.07
CA VAL A 7 16.12 -24.87 23.20
C VAL A 7 16.44 -23.40 22.90
N PHE A 8 15.45 -22.51 23.04
CA PHE A 8 15.59 -21.08 22.80
C PHE A 8 15.63 -20.23 24.08
N ASP A 9 15.77 -20.83 25.26
CA ASP A 9 15.88 -20.09 26.52
C ASP A 9 17.26 -19.42 26.65
N THR A 10 18.30 -20.02 26.06
CA THR A 10 19.69 -19.52 26.07
C THR A 10 20.03 -18.64 24.86
N ASP A 11 19.19 -18.67 23.82
CA ASP A 11 19.28 -17.77 22.66
C ASP A 11 17.85 -17.34 22.25
N PRO A 12 17.29 -16.33 22.93
CA PRO A 12 15.94 -15.85 22.63
C PRO A 12 15.82 -15.27 21.21
N ASN A 13 16.92 -14.80 20.62
CA ASN A 13 16.95 -14.22 19.27
C ASN A 13 16.91 -15.29 18.17
N ALA A 14 17.28 -16.54 18.49
CA ALA A 14 17.16 -17.68 17.60
C ALA A 14 15.75 -18.30 17.59
N ARG A 15 14.80 -17.81 18.41
CA ARG A 15 13.40 -18.22 18.30
C ARG A 15 12.90 -17.91 16.89
N PRO A 16 12.14 -18.82 16.23
CA PRO A 16 11.45 -18.47 15.01
C PRO A 16 10.67 -17.18 15.26
N LYS A 17 10.94 -16.14 14.48
CA LYS A 17 10.25 -14.85 14.62
C LYS A 17 8.77 -15.12 14.36
N VAL A 18 7.98 -15.14 15.43
CA VAL A 18 6.53 -15.22 15.32
C VAL A 18 6.08 -13.88 14.76
N PHE A 19 5.30 -13.93 13.70
CA PHE A 19 4.72 -12.76 13.07
C PHE A 19 3.88 -11.98 14.09
N THR A 20 4.35 -10.80 14.48
CA THR A 20 3.62 -9.89 15.39
C THR A 20 3.37 -8.55 14.68
N SER A 21 2.88 -8.63 13.45
CA SER A 21 2.32 -7.49 12.74
C SER A 21 0.80 -7.65 12.70
N ASP A 22 0.07 -6.58 13.02
CA ASP A 22 -1.40 -6.52 12.85
C ASP A 22 -1.84 -6.75 11.38
N TYR A 23 -0.88 -6.72 10.45
CA TYR A 23 -1.07 -6.90 9.02
C TYR A 23 -0.31 -8.11 8.54
N VAL A 24 -0.97 -9.01 7.82
CA VAL A 24 -0.42 -10.25 7.23
C VAL A 24 0.40 -10.03 5.96
N GLY A 25 0.28 -8.86 5.34
CA GLY A 25 1.05 -8.53 4.14
C GLY A 25 0.97 -7.06 3.76
N ARG A 26 1.85 -6.65 2.85
CA ARG A 26 1.96 -5.27 2.37
C ARG A 26 1.89 -5.21 0.86
N PHE A 27 1.00 -4.36 0.35
CA PHE A 27 0.91 -4.06 -1.07
C PHE A 27 1.89 -2.95 -1.43
N ARG A 28 2.62 -3.14 -2.54
CA ARG A 28 3.64 -2.23 -3.04
C ARG A 28 3.40 -1.97 -4.53
N ALA A 29 3.23 -0.69 -4.88
CA ALA A 29 3.02 -0.22 -6.26
C ALA A 29 4.34 -0.07 -7.07
N GLY A 30 5.48 -0.30 -6.42
CA GLY A 30 6.80 -0.14 -7.02
C GLY A 30 7.86 -0.94 -6.28
N GLN A 31 9.01 -1.07 -6.91
CA GLN A 31 10.20 -1.68 -6.33
C GLN A 31 11.42 -0.80 -6.57
N GLN A 32 12.50 -1.06 -5.84
CA GLN A 32 13.81 -0.51 -6.19
C GLN A 32 14.62 -1.62 -6.86
N LEU A 33 15.10 -1.37 -8.06
CA LEU A 33 16.03 -2.25 -8.76
C LEU A 33 17.34 -1.49 -8.94
N ASN A 34 18.44 -2.01 -8.39
CA ASN A 34 19.75 -1.36 -8.41
C ASN A 34 19.72 0.09 -7.89
N GLY A 35 18.99 0.33 -6.78
CA GLY A 35 18.83 1.65 -6.18
C GLY A 35 17.94 2.62 -6.98
N ARG A 36 17.33 2.18 -8.09
CA ARG A 36 16.42 3.00 -8.90
C ARG A 36 14.97 2.55 -8.70
N PRO A 37 14.04 3.48 -8.42
CA PRO A 37 12.62 3.16 -8.42
C PRO A 37 12.16 2.64 -9.79
N VAL A 38 11.49 1.50 -9.80
CA VAL A 38 10.83 0.92 -10.97
C VAL A 38 9.34 0.79 -10.66
N ALA A 39 8.52 1.40 -11.52
CA ALA A 39 7.07 1.23 -11.46
C ALA A 39 6.70 -0.18 -11.90
N LEU A 40 5.86 -0.87 -11.12
CA LEU A 40 5.43 -2.22 -11.42
C LEU A 40 4.13 -2.22 -12.22
N LYS A 41 4.03 -3.11 -13.20
CA LYS A 41 2.78 -3.28 -13.98
C LYS A 41 1.69 -3.98 -13.17
N ALA A 42 2.07 -4.75 -12.15
CA ALA A 42 1.21 -5.56 -11.30
C ALA A 42 1.59 -5.35 -9.83
N TRP A 43 0.74 -5.83 -8.91
CA TRP A 43 1.01 -5.69 -7.49
C TRP A 43 2.20 -6.55 -7.06
N ARG A 44 3.10 -5.94 -6.28
CA ARG A 44 4.08 -6.67 -5.48
C ARG A 44 3.57 -6.73 -4.04
N ILE A 45 3.42 -7.94 -3.52
CA ILE A 45 2.91 -8.18 -2.18
C ILE A 45 4.04 -8.79 -1.34
N THR A 46 4.36 -8.19 -0.20
CA THR A 46 5.39 -8.70 0.71
C THR A 46 4.79 -9.22 2.01
N THR A 47 5.30 -10.34 2.51
CA THR A 47 4.85 -10.98 3.75
C THR A 47 5.98 -11.80 4.39
N GLY A 48 5.87 -12.06 5.69
CA GLY A 48 6.72 -13.02 6.40
C GLY A 48 6.05 -14.38 6.59
N ASP A 49 4.77 -14.49 6.23
CA ASP A 49 3.97 -15.70 6.41
C ASP A 49 3.94 -16.53 5.12
N PRO A 50 4.49 -17.77 5.14
CA PRO A 50 4.48 -18.65 3.98
C PRO A 50 3.08 -18.95 3.45
N GLU A 51 2.07 -19.10 4.30
CA GLU A 51 0.71 -19.41 3.88
C GLU A 51 0.08 -18.22 3.17
N VAL A 52 0.32 -17.00 3.66
CA VAL A 52 -0.11 -15.77 2.99
C VAL A 52 0.51 -15.68 1.59
N SER A 53 1.81 -15.93 1.46
CA SER A 53 2.48 -15.87 0.16
C SER A 53 1.94 -16.89 -0.84
N LYS A 54 1.65 -18.12 -0.39
CA LYS A 54 1.06 -19.18 -1.23
C LYS A 54 -0.36 -18.82 -1.67
N THR A 55 -1.20 -18.37 -0.74
CA THR A 55 -2.58 -17.99 -1.06
C THR A 55 -2.64 -16.82 -2.04
N VAL A 56 -1.81 -15.78 -1.81
CA VAL A 56 -1.69 -14.66 -2.73
C VAL A 56 -1.25 -15.11 -4.13
N ALA A 57 -0.24 -15.97 -4.23
CA ALA A 57 0.22 -16.51 -5.51
C ALA A 57 -0.87 -17.35 -6.21
N ALA A 58 -1.63 -18.15 -5.46
CA ALA A 58 -2.72 -18.94 -6.00
C ALA A 58 -3.88 -18.07 -6.52
N LEU A 59 -4.21 -16.97 -5.84
CA LEU A 59 -5.30 -16.07 -6.22
C LEU A 59 -4.93 -15.16 -7.41
N TYR A 60 -3.71 -14.63 -7.41
CA TYR A 60 -3.32 -13.52 -8.27
C TYR A 60 -2.13 -13.79 -9.18
N GLY A 61 -1.62 -15.03 -9.19
CA GLY A 61 -0.44 -15.42 -9.95
C GLY A 61 0.87 -14.99 -9.32
N GLY A 62 1.97 -15.24 -10.04
CA GLY A 62 3.33 -15.04 -9.54
C GLY A 62 3.90 -16.21 -8.72
N THR A 63 5.14 -16.04 -8.30
CA THR A 63 5.89 -17.03 -7.50
C THR A 63 6.37 -16.39 -6.20
N PRO A 64 6.15 -17.02 -5.03
CA PRO A 64 6.76 -16.58 -3.78
C PRO A 64 8.28 -16.73 -3.82
N GLU A 65 9.00 -15.64 -3.62
CA GLU A 65 10.46 -15.61 -3.63
C GLU A 65 11.00 -14.78 -2.46
N PRO A 66 12.17 -15.13 -1.90
CA PRO A 66 12.83 -14.28 -0.92
C PRO A 66 13.34 -12.99 -1.58
N TRP A 67 13.30 -11.87 -0.86
CA TRP A 67 13.87 -10.61 -1.33
C TRP A 67 14.76 -9.94 -0.28
N GLU A 68 15.58 -8.99 -0.73
CA GLU A 68 16.53 -8.30 0.12
C GLU A 68 15.83 -7.31 1.06
N THR A 69 15.61 -7.73 2.31
CA THR A 69 15.09 -6.89 3.39
C THR A 69 15.63 -7.34 4.73
N SER A 70 15.83 -6.38 5.64
CA SER A 70 16.12 -6.66 7.06
C SER A 70 14.84 -6.80 7.91
N LYS A 71 13.67 -6.59 7.29
CA LYS A 71 12.36 -6.63 7.94
C LYS A 71 11.77 -8.04 7.91
N GLU A 72 10.69 -8.22 8.65
CA GLU A 72 9.97 -9.49 8.77
C GLU A 72 9.24 -9.91 7.50
N ASP A 73 8.93 -8.97 6.60
CA ASP A 73 8.22 -9.24 5.36
C ASP A 73 9.17 -9.75 4.27
N CYS A 74 9.90 -10.83 4.53
CA CYS A 74 11.04 -11.32 3.72
C CYS A 74 10.70 -12.12 2.47
N VAL A 75 9.42 -12.45 2.25
CA VAL A 75 8.92 -13.08 1.03
C VAL A 75 8.18 -12.03 0.20
N GLU A 76 8.40 -12.05 -1.10
CA GLU A 76 7.65 -11.25 -2.07
C GLU A 76 6.91 -12.15 -3.07
N VAL A 77 5.77 -11.67 -3.53
CA VAL A 77 5.03 -12.22 -4.67
C VAL A 77 4.80 -11.06 -5.64
N LEU A 78 5.42 -11.14 -6.82
CA LEU A 78 5.05 -10.27 -7.94
C LEU A 78 3.88 -10.94 -8.67
N THR A 79 2.69 -10.39 -8.47
CA THR A 79 1.45 -10.95 -9.03
C THR A 79 1.34 -10.70 -10.55
N ASP A 80 0.39 -11.39 -11.19
CA ASP A 80 0.05 -11.18 -12.61
C ASP A 80 -1.08 -10.15 -12.81
N THR A 81 -1.62 -9.58 -11.72
CA THR A 81 -2.74 -8.64 -11.74
C THR A 81 -2.34 -7.26 -11.24
N ASP A 82 -2.87 -6.24 -11.89
CA ASP A 82 -2.75 -4.85 -11.47
C ASP A 82 -3.94 -4.39 -10.62
N THR A 83 -4.98 -5.22 -10.51
CA THR A 83 -6.22 -4.92 -9.80
C THR A 83 -6.65 -6.11 -8.96
N VAL A 84 -7.03 -5.84 -7.71
CA VAL A 84 -7.57 -6.85 -6.78
C VAL A 84 -8.86 -6.34 -6.13
N LYS A 85 -9.77 -7.25 -5.77
CA LYS A 85 -10.94 -6.90 -4.95
C LYS A 85 -10.54 -6.91 -3.48
N VAL A 86 -10.92 -5.87 -2.76
CA VAL A 86 -10.60 -5.70 -1.35
C VAL A 86 -11.84 -5.31 -0.55
N ILE A 87 -11.81 -5.60 0.75
CA ILE A 87 -12.80 -5.14 1.71
C ILE A 87 -12.15 -4.06 2.57
N VAL A 88 -12.71 -2.85 2.54
CA VAL A 88 -12.29 -1.70 3.34
C VAL A 88 -13.34 -1.47 4.42
N ASP A 89 -12.96 -1.52 5.70
CA ASP A 89 -13.93 -1.55 6.81
C ASP A 89 -14.66 -0.22 7.05
N GLY A 90 -14.19 0.87 6.43
CA GLY A 90 -14.78 2.20 6.52
C GLY A 90 -13.76 3.32 6.21
N PRO A 91 -14.15 4.60 6.36
CA PRO A 91 -13.27 5.73 6.07
C PRO A 91 -11.98 5.72 6.92
N ASP A 92 -12.06 5.31 8.18
CA ASP A 92 -10.91 5.26 9.11
C ASP A 92 -9.83 4.25 8.69
N ALA A 93 -10.17 3.29 7.82
CA ALA A 93 -9.20 2.37 7.25
C ALA A 93 -8.27 3.05 6.22
N VAL A 94 -8.62 4.26 5.77
CA VAL A 94 -7.82 5.10 4.86
C VAL A 94 -7.36 6.33 5.61
N THR A 95 -6.09 6.38 5.99
CA THR A 95 -5.52 7.49 6.76
C THR A 95 -4.58 8.34 5.92
N PHE A 96 -4.54 9.63 6.24
CA PHE A 96 -3.67 10.60 5.58
C PHE A 96 -2.84 11.36 6.60
N ARG A 97 -1.58 11.54 6.26
CA ARG A 97 -0.76 12.63 6.77
C ARG A 97 0.22 13.08 5.70
N MET A 98 0.90 14.17 5.99
CA MET A 98 2.09 14.64 5.30
C MET A 98 3.30 14.31 6.17
N ALA A 99 4.35 13.71 5.60
CA ALA A 99 5.56 13.37 6.33
C ALA A 99 6.85 13.69 5.56
N LEU A 100 7.84 14.22 6.27
CA LEU A 100 9.25 14.30 5.84
C LEU A 100 10.07 13.36 6.73
N TYR A 101 10.83 12.46 6.11
CA TYR A 101 11.64 11.48 6.82
C TYR A 101 13.11 11.90 6.83
N GLY A 102 13.75 11.79 7.99
CA GLY A 102 15.18 12.00 8.13
C GLY A 102 15.99 10.76 7.75
N MET A 103 17.33 10.86 7.85
CA MET A 103 18.26 9.78 7.50
C MET A 103 18.06 8.51 8.33
N THR A 104 17.49 8.62 9.53
CA THR A 104 17.25 7.50 10.45
C THR A 104 15.95 6.74 10.15
N GLY A 105 15.19 7.15 9.12
CA GLY A 105 13.89 6.55 8.79
C GLY A 105 12.75 6.96 9.72
N LYS A 106 12.99 7.83 10.70
CA LYS A 106 11.95 8.48 11.50
C LYS A 106 11.44 9.76 10.83
N PRO A 107 10.15 10.09 10.95
CA PRO A 107 9.65 11.38 10.49
C PRO A 107 10.31 12.50 11.30
N ILE A 108 10.83 13.51 10.62
CA ILE A 108 11.30 14.77 11.23
C ILE A 108 10.24 15.88 11.13
N HIS A 109 9.19 15.60 10.36
CA HIS A 109 7.99 16.41 10.24
C HIS A 109 6.84 15.46 9.91
N ALA A 110 5.77 15.49 10.69
CA ALA A 110 4.51 14.82 10.38
C ALA A 110 3.35 15.76 10.73
N CYS A 111 2.48 16.04 9.77
CA CYS A 111 1.36 16.95 9.92
C CYS A 111 0.13 16.50 9.10
N ASP A 112 -1.03 17.04 9.40
CA ASP A 112 -2.24 16.92 8.56
C ASP A 112 -2.33 18.05 7.51
N GLY A 113 -1.37 18.97 7.54
CA GLY A 113 -1.31 20.16 6.71
C GLY A 113 -1.72 21.43 7.44
N VAL A 114 -2.25 21.32 8.66
CA VAL A 114 -2.56 22.42 9.57
C VAL A 114 -1.60 22.37 10.76
N GLU A 115 -1.53 21.23 11.46
CA GLU A 115 -0.79 21.05 12.69
C GLU A 115 0.09 19.78 12.69
N PHE A 116 1.05 19.72 13.59
CA PHE A 116 1.86 18.51 13.80
C PHE A 116 1.02 17.39 14.43
N THR A 117 1.10 16.18 13.87
CA THR A 117 0.24 15.04 14.23
C THR A 117 0.95 13.86 14.89
N ASP A 118 2.28 13.92 15.01
CA ASP A 118 3.05 12.87 15.70
C ASP A 118 3.12 13.17 17.22
N PRO A 119 2.53 12.34 18.09
CA PRO A 119 2.52 12.58 19.53
C PRO A 119 3.92 12.57 20.17
N GLU A 120 4.90 11.94 19.51
CA GLU A 120 6.29 11.91 19.96
C GLU A 120 7.07 13.17 19.55
N ASP A 121 6.49 14.03 18.69
CA ASP A 121 7.08 15.31 18.32
C ASP A 121 6.73 16.37 19.38
N PRO A 122 7.71 17.10 19.95
CA PRO A 122 7.44 18.16 20.94
C PRO A 122 6.56 19.30 20.41
N ARG A 123 6.37 19.38 19.09
CA ARG A 123 5.50 20.36 18.42
C ARG A 123 4.08 19.83 18.19
N TYR A 124 3.72 18.65 18.68
CA TYR A 124 2.39 18.06 18.54
C TYR A 124 1.27 19.07 18.85
N GLY A 125 0.28 19.20 17.94
CA GLY A 125 -0.82 20.17 18.03
C GLY A 125 -0.42 21.63 17.74
N GLN A 126 0.83 21.93 17.42
CA GLN A 126 1.25 23.27 16.99
C GLN A 126 1.10 23.43 15.47
N PRO A 127 0.95 24.66 14.95
CA PRO A 127 0.93 24.92 13.52
C PRO A 127 2.15 24.35 12.81
N CYS A 128 1.93 23.61 11.72
CA CYS A 128 3.00 22.88 11.04
C CYS A 128 3.96 23.78 10.24
N GLY A 129 3.56 25.01 9.91
CA GLY A 129 4.34 25.94 9.08
C GLY A 129 4.48 25.51 7.61
N CYS A 130 3.72 24.52 7.16
CA CYS A 130 3.70 24.16 5.74
C CYS A 130 3.06 25.28 4.89
N PRO A 131 3.46 25.42 3.61
CA PRO A 131 2.81 26.33 2.69
C PRO A 131 1.30 26.09 2.60
N THR A 132 0.51 27.13 2.41
CA THR A 132 -0.95 27.01 2.42
C THR A 132 -1.48 26.28 1.18
N THR A 133 -0.86 26.49 0.03
CA THR A 133 -1.34 25.89 -1.22
C THR A 133 -0.75 24.51 -1.49
N LEU A 134 -1.54 23.64 -2.14
CA LEU A 134 -1.08 22.31 -2.55
C LEU A 134 0.10 22.37 -3.53
N GLN A 135 0.12 23.39 -4.40
CA GLN A 135 1.19 23.59 -5.38
C GLN A 135 2.53 23.89 -4.70
N GLU A 136 2.54 24.79 -3.71
CA GLU A 136 3.75 25.11 -2.96
C GLU A 136 4.21 23.95 -2.08
N ARG A 137 3.29 23.19 -1.47
CA ARG A 137 3.62 21.96 -0.74
C ARG A 137 4.32 20.95 -1.64
N LYS A 138 3.80 20.75 -2.86
CA LYS A 138 4.41 19.86 -3.85
C LYS A 138 5.78 20.35 -4.30
N ALA A 139 5.95 21.65 -4.49
CA ALA A 139 7.24 22.25 -4.82
C ALA A 139 8.26 22.05 -3.70
N ALA A 140 7.87 22.29 -2.45
CA ALA A 140 8.71 22.10 -1.28
C ALA A 140 9.15 20.65 -1.09
N ALA A 141 8.21 19.71 -1.25
CA ALA A 141 8.52 18.28 -1.21
C ALA A 141 9.46 17.85 -2.34
N LYS A 142 9.25 18.37 -3.56
CA LYS A 142 10.13 18.08 -4.71
C LYS A 142 11.56 18.61 -4.49
N ALA A 143 11.69 19.75 -3.80
CA ALA A 143 12.97 20.32 -3.41
C ALA A 143 13.59 19.66 -2.16
N GLY A 144 12.91 18.66 -1.57
CA GLY A 144 13.43 17.86 -0.45
C GLY A 144 13.33 18.50 0.93
N HIS A 145 12.70 19.68 1.05
CA HIS A 145 12.57 20.40 2.32
C HIS A 145 11.15 20.43 2.88
N GLY A 146 10.16 19.98 2.10
CA GLY A 146 8.77 19.87 2.52
C GLY A 146 8.33 18.42 2.78
N PRO A 147 7.34 18.21 3.67
CA PRO A 147 6.74 16.90 3.81
C PRO A 147 5.98 16.51 2.53
N LYS A 148 5.96 15.21 2.26
CA LYS A 148 5.21 14.62 1.14
C LYS A 148 4.01 13.84 1.67
N PRO A 149 3.03 13.51 0.82
CA PRO A 149 1.92 12.68 1.20
C PRO A 149 2.43 11.34 1.76
N ASP A 150 1.86 10.85 2.85
CA ASP A 150 2.08 9.55 3.48
C ASP A 150 0.72 8.97 3.87
N GLN A 151 0.07 8.29 2.92
CA GLN A 151 -1.24 7.66 3.10
C GLN A 151 -1.06 6.20 3.47
N ARG A 152 -1.96 5.72 4.33
CA ARG A 152 -2.06 4.29 4.64
C ARG A 152 -3.47 3.83 4.40
N MET A 153 -3.59 2.65 3.83
CA MET A 153 -4.86 2.00 3.63
C MET A 153 -4.77 0.58 4.14
N ASP A 154 -5.67 0.23 5.03
CA ASP A 154 -5.81 -1.09 5.62
C ASP A 154 -7.03 -1.78 5.02
N PHE A 155 -6.91 -3.04 4.65
CA PHE A 155 -7.99 -3.77 3.97
C PHE A 155 -7.83 -5.28 4.13
N ARG A 156 -8.86 -6.04 3.78
CA ARG A 156 -8.77 -7.50 3.61
C ARG A 156 -8.91 -7.84 2.13
N LEU A 157 -8.38 -8.98 1.69
CA LEU A 157 -8.65 -9.46 0.34
C LEU A 157 -10.10 -9.94 0.27
N ALA A 158 -10.85 -9.55 -0.77
CA ALA A 158 -12.23 -10.01 -0.89
C ALA A 158 -12.31 -11.51 -1.18
N ASP A 159 -11.35 -12.07 -1.93
CA ASP A 159 -11.32 -13.49 -2.29
C ASP A 159 -10.82 -14.40 -1.16
N ALA A 160 -10.20 -13.84 -0.11
CA ALA A 160 -9.75 -14.57 1.10
C ALA A 160 -9.73 -13.64 2.34
N PRO A 161 -10.89 -13.21 2.86
CA PRO A 161 -10.96 -12.23 3.95
C PRO A 161 -10.35 -12.73 5.27
N GLU A 162 -10.37 -14.04 5.49
CA GLU A 162 -9.83 -14.74 6.65
C GLU A 162 -8.30 -14.75 6.68
N LEU A 163 -7.64 -14.46 5.56
CA LEU A 163 -6.19 -14.42 5.48
C LEU A 163 -5.61 -13.32 6.39
N GLY A 164 -6.39 -12.29 6.69
CA GLY A 164 -6.03 -11.20 7.59
C GLY A 164 -5.97 -9.84 6.89
N ARG A 165 -5.51 -8.83 7.64
CA ARG A 165 -5.43 -7.44 7.16
C ARG A 165 -4.15 -7.22 6.35
N PHE A 166 -4.28 -6.58 5.21
CA PHE A 166 -3.19 -6.07 4.40
C PHE A 166 -3.07 -4.57 4.57
N ARG A 167 -1.90 -4.04 4.20
CA ARG A 167 -1.64 -2.60 4.21
C ARG A 167 -1.01 -2.14 2.90
N LEU A 168 -1.54 -1.06 2.35
CA LEU A 168 -0.87 -0.24 1.34
C LEU A 168 -0.35 1.03 2.01
N MET A 169 0.90 1.38 1.73
CA MET A 169 1.45 2.72 2.00
C MET A 169 1.77 3.40 0.68
N THR A 170 1.30 4.64 0.51
CA THR A 170 1.51 5.40 -0.72
C THR A 170 1.84 6.86 -0.42
N GLY A 171 2.73 7.43 -1.22
CA GLY A 171 3.02 8.86 -1.22
C GLY A 171 2.49 9.57 -2.47
N SER A 172 1.46 9.01 -3.09
CA SER A 172 0.87 9.51 -4.34
C SER A 172 0.08 10.79 -4.08
N TRP A 173 0.48 11.87 -4.76
CA TRP A 173 -0.28 13.12 -4.76
C TRP A 173 -1.65 12.95 -5.41
N ASP A 174 -1.80 12.06 -6.38
CA ASP A 174 -3.08 11.86 -7.06
C ASP A 174 -4.04 11.02 -6.21
N PHE A 175 -3.52 10.05 -5.46
CA PHE A 175 -4.33 9.32 -4.47
C PHE A 175 -4.79 10.26 -3.34
N MET A 176 -3.93 11.18 -2.90
CA MET A 176 -4.33 12.20 -1.92
C MET A 176 -5.49 13.08 -2.44
N LYS A 177 -5.47 13.51 -3.70
CA LYS A 177 -6.56 14.31 -4.27
C LYS A 177 -7.90 13.57 -4.30
N SER A 178 -7.90 12.24 -4.39
CA SER A 178 -9.13 11.44 -4.37
C SER A 178 -9.65 11.11 -2.97
N LEU A 179 -8.89 11.42 -1.91
CA LEU A 179 -9.24 11.00 -0.54
C LEU A 179 -10.59 11.53 -0.07
N GLU A 180 -10.91 12.80 -0.34
CA GLU A 180 -12.18 13.39 0.10
C GLU A 180 -13.38 12.67 -0.53
N THR A 181 -13.34 12.44 -1.83
CA THR A 181 -14.37 11.67 -2.53
C THR A 181 -14.46 10.25 -1.98
N LEU A 182 -13.32 9.59 -1.81
CA LEU A 182 -13.26 8.22 -1.32
C LEU A 182 -13.83 8.09 0.10
N TRP A 183 -13.50 9.02 1.00
CA TRP A 183 -14.05 9.03 2.36
C TRP A 183 -15.57 9.18 2.34
N ARG A 184 -16.11 10.10 1.54
CA ARG A 184 -17.58 10.26 1.41
C ARG A 184 -18.24 9.00 0.85
N GLU A 185 -17.63 8.36 -0.15
CA GLU A 185 -18.15 7.10 -0.70
C GLU A 185 -18.18 5.98 0.37
N LEU A 186 -17.12 5.86 1.18
CA LEU A 186 -17.06 4.88 2.27
C LEU A 186 -18.05 5.22 3.41
N GLU A 187 -18.23 6.49 3.74
CA GLU A 187 -19.23 6.95 4.72
C GLU A 187 -20.66 6.61 4.27
N VAL A 188 -20.97 6.79 2.98
CA VAL A 188 -22.28 6.43 2.41
C VAL A 188 -22.55 4.93 2.50
N VAL A 189 -21.52 4.08 2.39
CA VAL A 189 -21.67 2.63 2.58
C VAL A 189 -22.00 2.30 4.05
N GLY A 190 -21.45 3.04 5.02
CA GLY A 190 -21.78 2.91 6.44
C GLY A 190 -21.27 1.62 7.11
N GLY A 191 -20.25 0.97 6.52
CA GLY A 191 -19.67 -0.27 7.01
C GLY A 191 -18.65 -0.85 6.03
N PRO A 192 -18.30 -2.15 6.15
CA PRO A 192 -17.37 -2.80 5.24
C PRO A 192 -17.82 -2.64 3.78
N ALA A 193 -16.95 -2.07 2.96
CA ALA A 193 -17.18 -1.79 1.56
C ALA A 193 -16.39 -2.73 0.67
N LEU A 194 -17.02 -3.25 -0.39
CA LEU A 194 -16.31 -3.92 -1.47
C LEU A 194 -15.70 -2.86 -2.38
N CYS A 195 -14.39 -2.95 -2.60
CA CYS A 195 -13.65 -2.03 -3.45
C CYS A 195 -12.77 -2.78 -4.46
N SER A 196 -12.42 -2.11 -5.55
CA SER A 196 -11.30 -2.51 -6.40
C SER A 196 -10.09 -1.65 -6.08
N LEU A 197 -8.96 -2.30 -5.78
CA LEU A 197 -7.66 -1.66 -5.62
C LEU A 197 -6.79 -1.94 -6.85
N GLY A 198 -6.55 -0.92 -7.67
CA GLY A 198 -5.86 -1.01 -8.96
C GLY A 198 -4.58 -0.18 -9.05
N LEU A 199 -3.73 -0.50 -10.02
CA LEU A 199 -2.59 0.31 -10.47
C LEU A 199 -2.87 0.93 -11.83
N GLU A 200 -3.31 2.18 -11.84
CA GLU A 200 -3.60 2.92 -13.08
C GLU A 200 -2.30 3.48 -13.69
N LEU A 201 -2.07 3.23 -14.98
CA LEU A 201 -0.98 3.83 -15.75
C LEU A 201 -1.32 5.28 -16.10
N VAL A 202 -0.40 6.18 -15.78
CA VAL A 202 -0.46 7.59 -16.15
C VAL A 202 0.70 7.89 -17.06
N GLU A 203 0.38 8.36 -18.27
CA GLU A 203 1.34 8.76 -19.30
C GLU A 203 1.07 10.21 -19.69
N PHE A 204 2.11 11.03 -19.68
CA PHE A 204 2.02 12.41 -20.16
C PHE A 204 3.40 12.93 -20.57
N THR A 205 3.40 13.86 -21.53
CA THR A 205 4.59 14.60 -21.91
C THR A 205 4.68 15.87 -21.06
N THR A 206 5.80 16.07 -20.38
CA THR A 206 6.06 17.29 -19.61
C THR A 206 6.19 18.51 -20.54
N LYS A 207 6.06 19.72 -19.99
CA LYS A 207 6.32 20.96 -20.74
C LYS A 207 7.74 21.06 -21.33
N ALA A 208 8.67 20.27 -20.81
CA ALA A 208 10.04 20.16 -21.31
C ALA A 208 10.20 19.12 -22.45
N GLY A 209 9.11 18.52 -22.93
CA GLY A 209 9.13 17.49 -23.98
C GLY A 209 9.58 16.11 -23.49
N VAL A 210 9.64 15.89 -22.17
CA VAL A 210 10.01 14.58 -21.60
C VAL A 210 8.76 13.76 -21.36
N ASP A 211 8.69 12.56 -21.96
CA ASP A 211 7.64 11.59 -21.68
C ASP A 211 7.82 10.97 -20.30
N VAL A 212 6.75 10.97 -19.53
CA VAL A 212 6.69 10.44 -18.18
C VAL A 212 5.57 9.42 -18.10
N ALA A 213 5.94 8.19 -17.73
CA ALA A 213 5.03 7.11 -17.44
C ALA A 213 5.22 6.64 -16.00
N TYR A 214 4.14 6.56 -15.22
CA TYR A 214 4.17 5.98 -13.88
C TYR A 214 2.82 5.33 -13.55
N ARG A 215 2.81 4.44 -12.55
CA ARG A 215 1.57 3.85 -12.06
C ARG A 215 1.21 4.40 -10.68
N LYS A 216 -0.07 4.69 -10.48
CA LYS A 216 -0.62 5.17 -9.22
C LYS A 216 -1.65 4.17 -8.67
N PRO A 217 -1.72 3.98 -7.34
CA PRO A 217 -2.83 3.24 -6.76
C PRO A 217 -4.14 4.01 -6.93
N VAL A 218 -5.22 3.29 -7.19
CA VAL A 218 -6.59 3.80 -7.27
C VAL A 218 -7.49 2.84 -6.49
N LEU A 219 -8.37 3.39 -5.65
CA LEU A 219 -9.40 2.64 -4.96
C LEU A 219 -10.77 3.07 -5.52
N THR A 220 -11.58 2.12 -5.94
CA THR A 220 -12.95 2.35 -6.41
C THR A 220 -13.93 1.63 -5.51
N VAL A 221 -14.90 2.35 -4.93
CA VAL A 221 -15.92 1.81 -4.04
C VAL A 221 -17.11 1.28 -4.87
N HIS A 222 -17.54 0.05 -4.61
CA HIS A 222 -18.66 -0.58 -5.34
C HIS A 222 -19.95 -0.66 -4.52
N GLY A 223 -19.86 -0.54 -3.20
CA GLY A 223 -20.99 -0.68 -2.28
C GLY A 223 -20.63 -1.53 -1.06
N PRO A 224 -21.64 -1.97 -0.27
CA PRO A 224 -21.44 -2.85 0.87
C PRO A 224 -20.75 -4.16 0.46
N ALA A 225 -19.82 -4.64 1.29
CA ALA A 225 -19.25 -5.96 1.15
C ALA A 225 -20.30 -7.01 1.52
N SER A 226 -20.77 -7.77 0.53
CA SER A 226 -21.57 -8.97 0.76
C SER A 226 -20.73 -9.98 1.56
N THR A 227 -21.34 -10.67 2.52
CA THR A 227 -20.70 -11.81 3.23
C THR A 227 -20.40 -13.00 2.32
N GLU A 228 -20.85 -12.97 1.06
CA GLU A 228 -20.55 -13.96 0.02
C GLU A 228 -19.64 -13.33 -1.04
N ALA A 229 -18.34 -13.60 -0.94
CA ALA A 229 -17.36 -13.18 -1.92
C ALA A 229 -17.57 -13.94 -3.24
N GLY A 230 -18.07 -13.26 -4.27
CA GLY A 230 -18.06 -13.77 -5.64
C GLY A 230 -16.66 -13.68 -6.26
N PRO A 231 -16.24 -14.65 -7.08
CA PRO A 231 -14.85 -14.78 -7.53
C PRO A 231 -14.33 -13.53 -8.27
N ALA A 232 -13.01 -13.36 -8.22
CA ALA A 232 -12.26 -12.33 -8.94
C ALA A 232 -12.75 -12.11 -10.38
N VAL A 233 -12.89 -10.84 -10.78
CA VAL A 233 -13.10 -10.51 -12.19
C VAL A 233 -11.76 -10.68 -12.90
N PRO A 234 -11.66 -11.51 -13.96
CA PRO A 234 -10.43 -11.62 -14.73
C PRO A 234 -10.03 -10.25 -15.26
N SER A 235 -8.75 -9.90 -15.11
CA SER A 235 -8.19 -8.65 -15.60
C SER A 235 -8.54 -8.42 -17.08
N LEU A 236 -9.01 -7.22 -17.42
CA LEU A 236 -9.35 -6.80 -18.79
C LEU A 236 -8.13 -6.80 -19.73
N SER A 237 -6.90 -7.01 -19.22
CA SER A 237 -5.72 -7.21 -20.09
C SER A 237 -5.66 -8.59 -20.75
N LYS A 238 -6.59 -9.52 -20.47
CA LYS A 238 -6.67 -10.82 -21.13
C LYS A 238 -7.53 -10.87 -22.41
N VAL A 239 -7.90 -9.73 -22.99
CA VAL A 239 -8.56 -9.72 -24.32
C VAL A 239 -7.52 -9.90 -25.42
N THR A 240 -7.25 -11.17 -25.71
CA THR A 240 -6.82 -11.78 -27.00
C THR A 240 -5.70 -11.09 -27.79
N ALA A 241 -4.49 -11.62 -27.67
CA ALA A 241 -3.51 -11.63 -28.77
C ALA A 241 -3.52 -13.03 -29.39
N ASP A 242 -4.58 -13.35 -30.12
CA ASP A 242 -4.56 -14.42 -31.11
C ASP A 242 -5.70 -14.22 -32.11
N SER A 243 -5.39 -13.50 -33.19
CA SER A 243 -5.76 -13.87 -34.56
C SER A 243 -5.48 -12.74 -35.56
N ALA A 244 -4.66 -13.08 -36.55
CA ALA A 244 -4.64 -12.57 -37.93
C ALA A 244 -3.70 -11.38 -38.24
N PRO A 245 -3.26 -11.26 -39.52
CA PRO A 245 -1.84 -11.27 -39.89
C PRO A 245 -1.41 -9.94 -40.54
N PHE A 246 -0.16 -9.92 -41.01
CA PHE A 246 0.60 -8.85 -41.67
C PHE A 246 1.53 -8.06 -40.76
#